data_AF-A0A857GU64-F1
#
_entry.id   AF-A0A857GU64-F1
#
_cell.length_a   1.000
_cell.length_b   1.000
_cell.length_c   1.000
_cell.angle_alpha   90.00
_cell.angle_beta   90.00
_cell.angle_gamma   90.00
#
_symmetry.space_group_name_H-M   'P 1'
#
loop_
_entity.id
_entity.type
_entity.pdbx_description
1 polymer ?
#
loop_
_entity_poly.entity_id
_entity_poly.type
_entity_poly.pdbx_seq_one_letter_code
_entity_poly.pdbx_strand_id
1 'polypeptide(L)'
;MLGGISIWQLLIVLGIIILIFGTKKLRNVGTDLGGAVKGFKKAMHEEEKEGDKKDADQPHAKVSHEEAGNTYDVQAEEKRAAADRNEERK
;
A
#
# COMPACT_ATOMS: atom_id res chain seq x y z
N MET A 1 8.95 -33.43 23.09
CA MET A 1 7.90 -32.62 23.73
C MET A 1 7.89 -31.22 23.13
N LEU A 2 7.36 -31.07 21.91
CA LEU A 2 7.27 -29.78 21.20
C LEU A 2 5.92 -29.64 20.47
N GLY A 3 4.87 -30.32 20.95
CA GLY A 3 3.55 -30.37 20.32
C GLY A 3 2.45 -29.68 21.13
N GLY A 4 2.80 -28.63 21.88
CA GLY A 4 1.90 -27.98 22.84
C GLY A 4 1.30 -26.64 22.38
N ILE A 5 1.81 -26.05 21.30
CA ILE A 5 1.28 -24.79 20.77
C ILE A 5 0.19 -25.15 19.76
N SER A 6 -1.04 -25.30 20.25
CA SER A 6 -2.17 -25.48 19.35
C SER A 6 -2.55 -24.13 18.72
N ILE A 7 -3.01 -24.21 17.47
CA ILE A 7 -3.40 -23.06 16.64
C ILE A 7 -4.45 -22.18 17.35
N TRP A 8 -5.32 -22.79 18.16
CA TRP A 8 -6.32 -22.08 18.95
C TRP A 8 -5.73 -21.13 19.99
N GLN A 9 -4.61 -21.49 20.63
CA GLN A 9 -3.93 -20.64 21.61
C GLN A 9 -3.28 -19.44 20.91
N LEU A 10 -2.71 -19.64 19.72
CA LEU A 10 -2.12 -18.54 18.93
C LEU A 10 -3.16 -17.51 18.52
N LEU A 11 -4.37 -17.93 18.14
CA LEU A 11 -5.46 -17.00 17.80
C LEU A 11 -5.91 -16.16 19.00
N ILE A 12 -6.02 -16.77 20.19
CA ILE A 12 -6.37 -16.06 21.42
C ILE A 12 -5.30 -15.01 21.77
N VAL A 13 -4.02 -15.40 21.71
CA VAL A 13 -2.89 -14.48 21.99
C VAL A 13 -2.86 -13.34 20.96
N LEU A 14 -3.03 -13.65 19.68
CA LEU A 14 -3.10 -12.64 18.61
C LEU A 14 -4.25 -11.65 18.84
N GLY A 15 -5.42 -12.13 19.27
CA GLY A 15 -6.56 -11.30 19.61
C GLY A 15 -6.24 -10.28 20.72
N ILE A 16 -5.56 -10.72 21.78
CA ILE A 16 -5.15 -9.83 22.88
C ILE A 16 -4.16 -8.77 22.39
N ILE A 17 -3.19 -9.15 21.57
CA ILE A 17 -2.22 -8.20 20.98
C ILE A 17 -2.95 -7.15 20.14
N ILE A 18 -3.89 -7.57 19.29
CA ILE A 18 -4.70 -6.64 18.48
C ILE A 18 -5.51 -5.69 19.37
N LEU A 19 -6.06 -6.16 20.50
CA LEU A 19 -6.82 -5.32 21.42
C LEU A 19 -5.94 -4.28 22.14
N ILE A 20 -4.70 -4.64 22.51
CA ILE A 20 -3.77 -3.72 23.19
C ILE A 20 -3.22 -2.68 22.20
N PHE A 21 -2.77 -3.12 21.03
CA PHE A 21 -2.15 -2.23 20.05
C PHE A 21 -3.17 -1.52 19.16
N GLY A 22 -4.38 -2.06 19.05
CA GLY A 22 -5.41 -1.63 18.09
C GLY A 22 -5.08 -2.06 16.65
N THR A 23 -6.12 -2.21 15.82
CA THR A 23 -5.98 -2.59 14.40
C THR A 23 -5.30 -1.51 13.57
N LYS A 24 -5.37 -0.23 13.97
CA LYS A 24 -4.79 0.91 13.23
C LYS A 24 -3.26 0.89 13.24
N LYS A 25 -2.63 0.64 14.40
CA LYS A 25 -1.17 0.47 14.52
C LYS A 25 -0.70 -0.79 13.81
N LEU A 26 -1.43 -1.90 13.99
CA LEU A 26 -1.07 -3.18 13.38
C LEU A 26 -1.20 -3.15 11.85
N ARG A 27 -2.17 -2.40 11.30
CA ARG A 27 -2.29 -2.19 9.85
C ARG A 27 -1.12 -1.41 9.28
N ASN A 28 -0.75 -0.29 9.89
CA ASN A 28 0.35 0.54 9.38
C ASN A 28 1.67 -0.25 9.36
N VAL A 29 2.01 -0.91 10.47
CA VAL A 29 3.22 -1.75 10.56
C VAL A 29 3.09 -3.02 9.71
N GLY A 30 1.89 -3.59 9.62
CA GLY A 30 1.61 -4.77 8.81
C GLY A 30 1.67 -4.52 7.30
N THR A 31 1.36 -3.31 6.83
CA THR A 31 1.54 -2.93 5.43
C THR A 31 3.03 -2.86 5.07
N ASP A 32 3.85 -2.25 5.93
CA ASP A 32 5.30 -2.12 5.70
C ASP A 32 6.00 -3.48 5.73
N LEU A 33 5.76 -4.27 6.78
CA LEU A 33 6.31 -5.61 6.92
C LEU A 33 5.73 -6.58 5.89
N GLY A 34 4.42 -6.48 5.61
CA GLY A 34 3.74 -7.32 4.62
C GLY A 34 4.25 -7.06 3.20
N GLY A 35 4.56 -5.81 2.86
CA GLY A 35 5.20 -5.47 1.58
C GLY A 35 6.57 -6.12 1.42
N ALA A 36 7.42 -6.01 2.45
CA ALA A 36 8.75 -6.63 2.44
C ALA A 36 8.68 -8.16 2.34
N VAL A 37 7.80 -8.80 3.12
CA VAL A 37 7.61 -10.26 3.10
C VAL A 37 7.00 -10.72 1.77
N LYS A 38 6.10 -9.94 1.16
CA LYS A 38 5.53 -10.25 -0.17
C LYS A 38 6.61 -10.25 -1.25
N GLY A 39 7.52 -9.28 -1.23
CA GLY A 39 8.67 -9.23 -2.14
C GLY A 39 9.61 -10.42 -1.95
N PHE A 40 9.94 -10.75 -0.69
CA PHE A 40 10.76 -11.91 -0.36
C PHE A 40 10.14 -13.23 -0.82
N LYS A 41 8.85 -13.46 -0.55
CA LYS A 41 8.14 -14.66 -1.01
C LYS A 41 8.11 -14.75 -2.54
N LYS A 42 7.95 -13.61 -3.23
CA LYS A 42 7.94 -13.56 -4.69
C LYS A 42 9.31 -13.94 -5.27
N ALA A 43 10.40 -13.36 -4.74
CA ALA A 43 11.75 -13.69 -5.17
C ALA A 43 12.09 -15.18 -4.90
N MET A 44 11.76 -15.69 -3.71
CA MET A 44 11.97 -17.09 -3.36
C MET A 44 11.17 -18.06 -4.27
N HIS A 45 9.93 -17.71 -4.63
CA HIS A 45 9.15 -18.52 -5.58
C HIS A 45 9.57 -18.34 -7.04
N GLU A 46 10.17 -17.20 -7.42
CA GLU A 46 10.75 -17.00 -8.75
C GLU A 46 12.04 -17.82 -8.92
N GLU A 47 12.89 -17.88 -7.89
CA GLU A 47 14.07 -18.76 -7.85
C GLU A 47 13.68 -20.25 -7.87
N GLU A 48 12.61 -20.66 -7.18
CA GLU A 48 12.08 -22.03 -7.26
C GLU A 48 11.46 -22.37 -8.63
N LYS A 49 10.97 -21.37 -9.38
CA LYS A 49 10.34 -21.56 -10.69
C LYS A 49 11.27 -21.34 -11.89
N GLU A 50 12.47 -20.78 -11.71
CA GLU A 50 13.47 -20.69 -12.79
C GLU A 50 13.98 -22.08 -13.27
N GLY A 51 13.63 -23.17 -12.57
CA GLY A 51 13.78 -24.53 -13.05
C GLY A 51 12.72 -25.01 -14.07
N ASP A 52 11.57 -24.33 -14.20
CA ASP A 52 10.53 -24.68 -15.18
C ASP A 52 9.77 -23.44 -15.65
N LYS A 53 10.29 -22.84 -16.73
CA LYS A 53 9.58 -22.07 -17.76
C LYS A 53 8.86 -20.78 -17.35
N LYS A 54 9.42 -19.69 -17.88
CA LYS A 54 8.77 -18.45 -18.36
C LYS A 54 7.26 -18.61 -18.58
N ASP A 55 6.45 -17.96 -17.74
CA ASP A 55 5.20 -17.27 -18.11
C ASP A 55 4.51 -16.74 -16.84
N ALA A 56 4.36 -15.41 -16.75
CA ALA A 56 3.20 -14.69 -16.21
C ALA A 56 3.61 -13.25 -15.87
N ASP A 57 3.53 -12.40 -16.88
CA ASP A 57 3.14 -11.00 -16.72
C ASP A 57 1.99 -10.92 -15.70
N GLN A 58 2.23 -10.26 -14.56
CA GLN A 58 1.15 -9.85 -13.67
C GLN A 58 1.31 -8.37 -13.31
N PRO A 59 0.42 -7.50 -13.80
CA PRO A 59 0.39 -6.09 -13.45
C PRO A 59 -0.26 -5.96 -12.06
N HIS A 60 0.54 -6.05 -11.00
CA HIS A 60 -0.01 -5.90 -9.64
C HIS A 60 -0.12 -4.44 -9.24
N ALA A 61 -1.32 -3.92 -9.52
CA ALA A 61 -2.14 -3.08 -8.65
C ALA A 61 -1.58 -1.71 -8.22
N LYS A 62 -2.09 -0.66 -8.88
CA LYS A 62 -2.29 0.66 -8.27
C LYS A 62 -2.93 0.48 -6.89
N VAL A 63 -2.19 0.79 -5.83
CA VAL A 63 -2.79 1.06 -4.53
C VAL A 63 -3.21 2.53 -4.57
N SER A 64 -4.43 2.79 -5.05
CA SER A 64 -5.08 4.08 -4.84
C SER A 64 -5.34 4.23 -3.34
N HIS A 65 -4.56 5.07 -2.68
CA HIS A 65 -4.98 5.68 -1.42
C HIS A 65 -6.07 6.70 -1.75
N GLU A 66 -7.32 6.24 -1.79
CA GLU A 66 -8.47 7.13 -1.66
C GLU A 66 -8.82 7.20 -0.17
N GLU A 67 -8.08 8.04 0.55
CA GLU A 67 -8.49 8.51 1.87
C GLU A 67 -9.13 9.88 1.66
N ALA A 68 -10.45 9.92 1.86
CA ALA A 68 -11.26 11.12 1.86
C ALA A 68 -10.77 12.07 2.98
N GLY A 69 -9.75 12.85 2.67
CA GLY A 69 -9.29 13.98 3.46
C GLY A 69 -9.36 15.21 2.56
N ASN A 70 -10.45 15.97 2.70
CA ASN A 70 -10.70 17.22 1.98
C ASN A 70 -9.46 18.13 2.12
N THR A 71 -8.66 18.15 1.06
CA THR A 71 -7.59 19.14 0.90
C THR A 71 -8.28 20.45 0.54
N TYR A 72 -8.10 21.46 1.39
CA TYR A 72 -8.70 22.77 1.24
C TYR A 72 -8.28 23.40 -0.10
N ASP A 73 -9.24 23.63 -0.99
CA ASP A 73 -9.08 24.35 -2.26
C ASP A 73 -8.57 25.78 -1.99
N VAL A 74 -7.32 26.06 -2.37
CA VAL A 74 -6.86 27.44 -2.59
C VAL A 74 -7.04 27.72 -4.08
N GLN A 75 -8.23 28.19 -4.42
CA GLN A 75 -8.55 28.76 -5.72
C GLN A 75 -7.85 30.13 -5.82
N ALA A 76 -6.61 30.13 -6.32
CA ALA A 76 -5.93 31.36 -6.69
C ALA A 76 -6.53 31.89 -8.00
N GLU A 77 -7.55 32.74 -7.84
CA GLU A 77 -8.00 33.68 -8.88
C GLU A 77 -6.88 34.69 -9.16
N GLU A 78 -5.94 34.37 -10.06
CA GLU A 78 -5.01 35.37 -10.59
C GLU A 78 -4.64 35.11 -12.06
N LYS A 79 -5.66 35.08 -12.92
CA LYS A 79 -5.51 35.33 -14.37
C LYS A 79 -6.40 36.49 -14.82
N ARG A 80 -6.33 37.61 -14.09
CA ARG A 80 -6.80 38.93 -14.56
C ARG A 80 -5.66 39.88 -14.96
N ALA A 81 -4.39 39.44 -14.90
CA ALA A 81 -3.23 40.25 -15.26
C ALA A 81 -2.45 39.68 -16.47
N ALA A 82 -3.15 39.16 -17.48
CA ALA A 82 -2.61 38.96 -18.82
C ALA A 82 -3.39 39.83 -19.82
N ALA A 83 -3.54 41.11 -19.48
CA ALA A 83 -3.54 42.17 -20.46
C ALA A 83 -2.18 42.18 -21.20
N ASP A 84 -2.12 42.78 -22.39
CA ASP A 84 -0.90 43.11 -23.17
C ASP A 84 -0.38 42.13 -24.23
N ARG A 85 -1.21 41.30 -24.88
CA ARG A 85 -0.73 40.61 -26.09
C ARG A 85 -1.69 40.38 -27.24
N ASN A 86 -2.79 41.14 -27.32
CA ASN A 86 -3.68 41.08 -28.48
C ASN A 86 -4.05 42.46 -29.00
N GLU A 87 -3.03 43.30 -29.24
CA GLU A 87 -3.12 44.54 -30.02
C GLU A 87 -2.50 44.40 -31.44
N GLU A 88 -2.14 43.20 -31.91
CA GLU A 88 -1.46 43.05 -33.23
C GLU A 88 -2.21 42.21 -34.28
N ARG A 89 -3.44 41.77 -34.03
CA ARG A 89 -4.17 40.92 -35.00
C ARG A 89 -5.66 41.25 -35.06
N LYS A 90 -6.02 42.43 -35.58
CA LYS A 90 -7.08 42.63 -36.59
C LYS A 90 -7.29 44.10 -36.93
#